data_AF-A0A2N2M581-F1
#
_entry.id   AF-A0A2N2M581-F1
#
_cell.length_a   1.000
_cell.length_b   1.000
_cell.length_c   1.000
_cell.angle_alpha   90.00
_cell.angle_beta   90.00
_cell.angle_gamma   90.00
#
_symmetry.space_group_name_H-M   'P 1'
#
loop_
_entity.id
_entity.type
_entity.pdbx_description
1 polymer ?
#
loop_
_entity_poly.entity_id
_entity_poly.type
_entity_poly.pdbx_seq_one_letter_code
_entity_poly.pdbx_strand_id
1 'polypeptide(L)'
;MITAQHPIIFNTPRRMIEVSSWITHVPFAFFLISILKPKVVVELGVFSGQSYCAFCQAVKTLKLETRCYGIDTWKGDTQLGSYGEEVFEELENYNRREYADFSRLLRMTFDDARSHFEDGSIDLLHIDGFHTYGGVKNDFEHWLPKMSPRGVVLFHDTFIKDLDFGVWKLWEEVSAKYPGFEFVHGYGLGVVAVGKEVGGDFLEFLREAKTNRFISKLFAALGQLAFMEARIDSMNGVCARLNDDYVSLKDDYDNYKAMIANSPEWRFGSKAYRIIKTVAPDSSLRRKTMGHLAGISSAAVKKLSGVSPAPVKPQAPTSDVPRVYDEDTLRSIEAMSLPALNDGKRKCAIFVMVKNEDVFLPIWLKYYGRYIDGNDIYVFDHRTIDGSVDRCRKEYTFNVIRLDYPLSFDHLWFKFVADTVQKKLLRHYEYVIFTDIDEIILPDINKYRGLDEYIQKLDSNYVRCIGYDLIHLPYKGEPSYNMAQTVLSQRKFWYHTHWYNKTLISRRPLNWEIGFHEVRDLNVAVDHDLMLIHLHKLDFDMCWRTCFERARLKWPHEDVINNRGWQNRITDIDRFRDYYEGWPDGFQIEGIPEYLRQSNAF
;
A
#
# COMPACT_ATOMS: atom_id res chain seq x y z
N MET A 1 26.65 25.66 -0.33
CA MET A 1 26.49 24.20 -0.19
C MET A 1 27.11 23.53 -1.40
N ILE A 2 28.00 22.56 -1.15
CA ILE A 2 28.69 21.78 -2.21
C ILE A 2 27.67 21.14 -3.17
N THR A 3 26.50 20.75 -2.67
CA THR A 3 25.39 20.19 -3.47
C THR A 3 24.93 21.07 -4.63
N ALA A 4 25.03 22.40 -4.52
CA ALA A 4 24.62 23.33 -5.59
C ALA A 4 25.52 23.29 -6.84
N GLN A 5 26.71 22.70 -6.74
CA GLN A 5 27.64 22.53 -7.86
C GLN A 5 27.31 21.31 -8.73
N HIS A 6 26.32 20.52 -8.32
CA HIS A 6 25.95 19.25 -8.95
C HIS A 6 24.51 19.30 -9.46
N PRO A 7 24.22 19.97 -10.59
CA PRO A 7 22.85 20.19 -11.07
C PRO A 7 22.12 18.90 -11.45
N ILE A 8 22.84 17.79 -11.64
CA ILE A 8 22.26 16.48 -11.94
C ILE A 8 21.29 15.99 -10.85
N ILE A 9 21.37 16.51 -9.62
CA ILE A 9 20.42 16.16 -8.54
C ILE A 9 18.97 16.53 -8.86
N PHE A 10 18.73 17.39 -9.85
CA PHE A 10 17.40 17.77 -10.31
C PHE A 10 16.92 16.98 -11.54
N ASN A 11 17.72 16.05 -12.05
CA ASN A 11 17.31 15.24 -13.20
C ASN A 11 16.21 14.26 -12.80
N THR A 12 15.27 14.01 -13.71
CA THR A 12 14.22 13.01 -13.52
C THR A 12 14.79 11.58 -13.67
N PRO A 13 14.46 10.63 -12.77
CA PRO A 13 14.78 9.22 -12.95
C PRO A 13 14.16 8.67 -14.23
N ARG A 14 14.95 7.94 -15.03
CA ARG A 14 14.45 7.28 -16.26
C ARG A 14 13.82 5.92 -16.02
N ARG A 15 14.28 5.21 -14.99
CA ARG A 15 13.67 3.96 -14.53
C ARG A 15 12.99 4.20 -13.19
N MET A 16 11.73 3.83 -13.16
CA MET A 16 10.86 3.94 -12.01
C MET A 16 10.32 2.57 -11.68
N ILE A 17 10.55 2.16 -10.45
CA ILE A 17 10.01 0.94 -9.89
C ILE A 17 9.08 1.40 -8.77
N GLU A 18 7.77 1.29 -9.01
CA GLU A 18 6.73 1.94 -8.20
C GLU A 18 6.74 1.54 -6.71
N VAL A 19 7.42 0.45 -6.36
CA VAL A 19 7.49 -0.13 -5.01
C VAL A 19 8.87 -0.04 -4.34
N SER A 20 9.81 0.75 -4.86
CA SER A 20 11.16 0.86 -4.28
C SER A 20 11.27 2.02 -3.27
N SER A 21 11.64 1.73 -2.02
CA SER A 21 12.00 2.75 -1.01
C SER A 21 13.21 3.58 -1.41
N TRP A 22 14.11 2.98 -2.20
CA TRP A 22 15.32 3.61 -2.70
C TRP A 22 15.05 4.79 -3.64
N ILE A 23 13.84 4.90 -4.19
CA ILE A 23 13.51 5.95 -5.14
C ILE A 23 13.71 7.37 -4.57
N THR A 24 13.50 7.51 -3.26
CA THR A 24 13.70 8.77 -2.55
C THR A 24 15.18 9.16 -2.41
N HIS A 25 16.10 8.21 -2.61
CA HIS A 25 17.55 8.42 -2.60
C HIS A 25 18.14 8.68 -3.99
N VAL A 26 17.35 8.63 -5.08
CA VAL A 26 17.86 8.82 -6.46
C VAL A 26 18.63 10.14 -6.65
N PRO A 27 18.14 11.31 -6.19
CA PRO A 27 18.92 12.54 -6.29
C PRO A 27 20.26 12.47 -5.55
N PHE A 28 20.33 11.72 -4.45
CA PHE A 28 21.58 11.49 -3.74
C PHE A 28 22.51 10.55 -4.51
N ALA A 29 21.99 9.49 -5.15
CA ALA A 29 22.78 8.65 -6.04
C ALA A 29 23.41 9.46 -7.19
N PHE A 30 22.64 10.40 -7.77
CA PHE A 30 23.14 11.33 -8.79
C PHE A 30 24.23 12.26 -8.26
N PHE A 31 24.02 12.85 -7.08
CA PHE A 31 25.02 13.64 -6.39
C PHE A 31 26.30 12.83 -6.19
N LEU A 32 26.19 11.61 -5.66
CA LEU A 32 27.30 10.74 -5.30
C LEU A 32 28.18 10.41 -6.51
N ILE A 33 27.59 10.00 -7.64
CA ILE A 33 28.34 9.74 -8.88
C ILE A 33 29.02 11.02 -9.38
N SER A 34 28.35 12.17 -9.28
CA SER A 34 28.88 13.43 -9.78
C SER A 34 30.04 14.01 -8.96
N ILE A 35 30.03 13.81 -7.64
CA ILE A 35 31.09 14.28 -6.75
C ILE A 35 32.26 13.29 -6.66
N LEU A 36 31.99 11.97 -6.67
CA LEU A 36 33.04 10.96 -6.57
C LEU A 36 33.70 10.63 -7.91
N LYS A 37 32.96 10.70 -9.02
CA LYS A 37 33.39 10.25 -10.36
C LYS A 37 34.13 8.89 -10.31
N PRO A 38 33.47 7.83 -9.77
CA PRO A 38 34.11 6.56 -9.49
C PRO A 38 34.59 5.88 -10.79
N LYS A 39 35.71 5.16 -10.75
CA LYS A 39 36.15 4.28 -11.85
C LYS A 39 35.37 2.97 -11.87
N VAL A 40 35.02 2.45 -10.70
CA VAL A 40 34.29 1.19 -10.53
C VAL A 40 33.18 1.37 -9.49
N VAL A 41 31.95 1.03 -9.89
CA VAL A 41 30.77 0.97 -9.03
C VAL A 41 30.32 -0.48 -8.94
N VAL A 42 30.09 -0.97 -7.73
CA VAL A 42 29.54 -2.31 -7.47
C VAL A 42 28.32 -2.20 -6.56
N GLU A 43 27.26 -2.92 -6.90
CA GLU A 43 26.08 -3.10 -6.05
C GLU A 43 25.88 -4.58 -5.73
N LEU A 44 25.70 -4.90 -4.45
CA LEU A 44 25.37 -6.21 -3.93
C LEU A 44 23.90 -6.20 -3.50
N GLY A 45 23.08 -7.04 -4.13
CA GLY A 45 21.62 -7.02 -3.96
C GLY A 45 21.01 -5.96 -4.87
N VAL A 46 20.77 -6.34 -6.12
CA VAL A 46 20.28 -5.41 -7.18
C VAL A 46 18.78 -5.51 -7.32
N PHE A 47 18.23 -6.71 -7.13
CA PHE A 47 16.82 -7.01 -7.31
C PHE A 47 16.28 -6.47 -8.65
N SER A 48 15.34 -5.52 -8.61
CA SER A 48 14.70 -4.90 -9.78
C SER A 48 15.46 -3.68 -10.34
N GLY A 49 16.51 -3.24 -9.63
CA GLY A 49 17.55 -2.34 -10.12
C GLY A 49 17.31 -0.84 -9.96
N GLN A 50 16.50 -0.39 -9.00
CA GLN A 50 16.22 1.05 -8.80
C GLN A 50 17.49 1.86 -8.51
N SER A 51 18.27 1.44 -7.51
CA SER A 51 19.56 1.98 -7.10
C SER A 51 20.60 1.87 -8.22
N TYR A 52 20.80 0.65 -8.72
CA TYR A 52 21.77 0.36 -9.77
C TYR A 52 21.54 1.20 -11.03
N CYS A 53 20.29 1.32 -11.49
CA CYS A 53 19.96 2.11 -12.67
C CYS A 53 20.12 3.61 -12.43
N ALA A 54 19.93 4.10 -11.20
CA ALA A 54 20.21 5.50 -10.87
C ALA A 54 21.72 5.81 -10.98
N PHE A 55 22.58 4.92 -10.47
CA PHE A 55 24.03 5.06 -10.65
C PHE A 55 24.41 5.04 -12.14
N CYS A 56 23.90 4.07 -12.90
CA CYS A 56 24.18 3.96 -14.34
C CYS A 56 23.66 5.17 -15.12
N GLN A 57 22.47 5.68 -14.78
CA GLN A 57 21.92 6.90 -15.39
C GLN A 57 22.85 8.10 -15.17
N ALA A 58 23.37 8.28 -13.95
CA ALA A 58 24.28 9.37 -13.66
C ALA A 58 25.61 9.22 -14.42
N VAL A 59 26.18 8.01 -14.47
CA VAL A 59 27.39 7.70 -15.25
C VAL A 59 27.19 8.07 -16.73
N LYS A 60 26.08 7.59 -17.35
CA LYS A 60 25.74 7.89 -18.75
C LYS A 60 25.54 9.39 -18.99
N THR A 61 24.84 10.07 -18.08
CA THR A 61 24.54 11.51 -18.19
C THR A 61 25.81 12.35 -18.10
N LEU A 62 26.73 11.99 -17.21
CA LEU A 62 27.98 12.71 -16.96
C LEU A 62 29.13 12.26 -17.87
N LYS A 63 28.91 11.24 -18.71
CA LYS A 63 29.89 10.67 -19.65
C LYS A 63 31.19 10.25 -18.96
N LEU A 64 31.05 9.56 -17.83
CA LEU A 64 32.20 9.07 -17.07
C LEU A 64 32.73 7.75 -17.66
N GLU A 65 34.04 7.54 -17.57
CA GLU A 65 34.69 6.25 -17.88
C GLU A 65 34.55 5.27 -16.69
N THR A 66 33.34 5.15 -16.14
CA THR A 66 33.02 4.32 -14.99
C THR A 66 32.55 2.94 -15.46
N ARG A 67 33.04 1.87 -14.84
CA ARG A 67 32.49 0.52 -14.99
C ARG A 67 31.51 0.22 -13.86
N CYS A 68 30.34 -0.33 -14.19
CA CYS A 68 29.29 -0.65 -13.23
C CYS A 68 29.02 -2.15 -13.20
N TYR A 69 28.88 -2.72 -12.00
CA TYR A 69 28.59 -4.15 -11.81
C TYR A 69 27.47 -4.33 -10.79
N GLY A 70 26.39 -4.98 -11.20
CA GLY A 70 25.28 -5.33 -10.33
C GLY A 70 25.33 -6.82 -10.06
N ILE A 71 25.41 -7.23 -8.79
CA ILE A 71 25.57 -8.63 -8.39
C ILE A 71 24.36 -9.04 -7.57
N ASP A 72 23.72 -10.11 -8.00
CA ASP A 72 22.60 -10.72 -7.30
C ASP A 72 22.47 -12.17 -7.79
N THR A 73 21.79 -13.02 -7.02
CA THR A 73 21.43 -14.36 -7.50
C THR A 73 20.17 -14.35 -8.33
N TRP A 74 19.29 -13.35 -8.11
CA TRP A 74 17.92 -13.27 -8.58
C TRP A 74 17.05 -14.50 -8.24
N LYS A 75 17.42 -15.27 -7.22
CA LYS A 75 16.65 -16.41 -6.73
C LYS A 75 15.79 -16.08 -5.52
N GLY A 76 15.93 -14.86 -4.99
CA GLY A 76 15.36 -14.45 -3.72
C GLY A 76 16.07 -15.01 -2.51
N ASP A 77 15.57 -14.64 -1.33
CA ASP A 77 16.11 -15.06 -0.03
C ASP A 77 14.98 -15.24 1.00
N THR A 78 15.33 -15.58 2.24
CA THR A 78 14.35 -15.82 3.31
C THR A 78 13.66 -14.54 3.82
N GLN A 79 14.14 -13.34 3.48
CA GLN A 79 13.57 -12.04 3.86
C GLN A 79 12.69 -11.42 2.75
N LEU A 80 13.00 -11.68 1.49
CA LEU A 80 12.30 -11.18 0.32
C LEU A 80 11.40 -12.25 -0.36
N GLY A 81 11.59 -13.53 -0.01
CA GLY A 81 10.96 -14.66 -0.70
C GLY A 81 11.60 -14.93 -2.06
N SER A 82 11.22 -16.03 -2.71
CA SER A 82 11.62 -16.29 -4.10
C SER A 82 10.80 -15.43 -5.06
N TYR A 83 11.46 -14.88 -6.07
CA TYR A 83 10.82 -14.16 -7.17
C TYR A 83 11.21 -14.80 -8.51
N GLY A 84 10.36 -14.65 -9.53
CA GLY A 84 10.54 -15.31 -10.82
C GLY A 84 11.61 -14.67 -11.69
N GLU A 85 12.06 -15.40 -12.72
CA GLU A 85 13.11 -14.98 -13.66
C GLU A 85 12.77 -13.65 -14.37
N GLU A 86 11.48 -13.28 -14.46
CA GLU A 86 11.03 -12.05 -15.08
C GLU A 86 11.68 -10.78 -14.50
N VAL A 87 12.02 -10.78 -13.20
CA VAL A 87 12.68 -9.64 -12.54
C VAL A 87 14.07 -9.41 -13.13
N PHE A 88 14.84 -10.50 -13.27
CA PHE A 88 16.15 -10.44 -13.90
C PHE A 88 16.02 -10.08 -15.38
N GLU A 89 15.14 -10.76 -16.11
CA GLU A 89 15.02 -10.58 -17.57
C GLU A 89 14.63 -9.16 -17.94
N GLU A 90 13.68 -8.55 -17.22
CA GLU A 90 13.28 -7.16 -17.44
C GLU A 90 14.44 -6.20 -17.20
N LEU A 91 15.16 -6.37 -16.08
CA LEU A 91 16.28 -5.53 -15.73
C LEU A 91 17.46 -5.70 -16.70
N GLU A 92 17.82 -6.93 -17.06
CA GLU A 92 18.88 -7.24 -18.02
C GLU A 92 18.57 -6.66 -19.40
N ASN A 93 17.31 -6.75 -19.86
CA ASN A 93 16.90 -6.14 -21.12
C ASN A 93 17.02 -4.61 -21.08
N TYR A 94 16.59 -3.98 -19.99
CA TYR A 94 16.76 -2.55 -19.80
C TYR A 94 18.24 -2.16 -19.74
N ASN A 95 19.05 -2.89 -18.97
CA ASN A 95 20.48 -2.66 -18.81
C ASN A 95 21.22 -2.77 -20.15
N ARG A 96 20.93 -3.81 -20.92
CA ARG A 96 21.53 -4.03 -22.24
C ARG A 96 21.15 -2.91 -23.21
N ARG A 97 19.90 -2.44 -23.18
CA ARG A 97 19.44 -1.35 -24.04
C ARG A 97 20.10 -0.02 -23.67
N GLU A 98 20.22 0.27 -22.38
CA GLU A 98 20.61 1.60 -21.92
C GLU A 98 22.09 1.76 -21.56
N TYR A 99 22.74 0.71 -21.07
CA TYR A 99 24.01 0.77 -20.34
C TYR A 99 25.05 -0.30 -20.75
N ALA A 100 24.82 -1.06 -21.83
CA ALA A 100 25.68 -2.16 -22.26
C ALA A 100 27.15 -1.79 -22.52
N ASP A 101 27.47 -0.51 -22.74
CA ASP A 101 28.86 -0.11 -23.00
C ASP A 101 29.74 -0.20 -21.74
N PHE A 102 29.15 -0.07 -20.54
CA PHE A 102 29.92 0.05 -19.30
C PHE A 102 29.34 -0.71 -18.09
N SER A 103 28.14 -1.26 -18.21
CA SER A 103 27.44 -1.95 -17.12
C SER A 103 27.27 -3.44 -17.37
N ARG A 104 27.41 -4.26 -16.33
CA ARG A 104 27.21 -5.72 -16.38
C ARG A 104 26.42 -6.19 -15.16
N LEU A 105 25.44 -7.08 -15.36
CA LEU A 105 24.76 -7.82 -14.29
C LEU A 105 25.38 -9.20 -14.15
N LEU A 106 25.74 -9.59 -12.93
CA LEU A 106 26.43 -10.83 -12.61
C LEU A 106 25.51 -11.72 -11.77
N ARG A 107 24.96 -12.78 -12.39
CA ARG A 107 24.06 -13.75 -11.73
C ARG A 107 24.85 -14.76 -10.90
N MET A 108 25.22 -14.40 -9.69
CA MET A 108 26.03 -15.24 -8.79
C MET A 108 25.95 -14.73 -7.34
N THR A 109 26.50 -15.51 -6.40
CA THR A 109 26.62 -15.05 -5.01
C THR A 109 27.65 -13.94 -4.88
N PHE A 110 27.58 -13.15 -3.81
CA PHE A 110 28.56 -12.09 -3.56
C PHE A 110 29.97 -12.65 -3.36
N ASP A 111 30.09 -13.81 -2.70
CA ASP A 111 31.36 -14.48 -2.47
C ASP A 111 32.03 -14.95 -3.77
N ASP A 112 31.25 -15.52 -4.70
CA ASP A 112 31.75 -15.91 -6.03
C ASP A 112 32.18 -14.68 -6.83
N ALA A 113 31.35 -13.63 -6.82
CA ALA A 113 31.58 -12.39 -7.56
C ALA A 113 32.87 -11.68 -7.13
N ARG A 114 33.23 -11.76 -5.84
CA ARG A 114 34.42 -11.12 -5.26
C ARG A 114 35.72 -11.50 -6.00
N SER A 115 35.80 -12.72 -6.54
CA SER A 115 36.98 -13.18 -7.29
C SER A 115 37.20 -12.44 -8.62
N HIS A 116 36.17 -11.77 -9.15
CA HIS A 116 36.23 -11.00 -10.39
C HIS A 116 36.77 -9.58 -10.21
N PHE A 117 37.01 -9.14 -8.97
CA PHE A 117 37.49 -7.79 -8.65
C PHE A 117 38.89 -7.86 -8.03
N GLU A 118 39.80 -7.01 -8.51
CA GLU A 118 41.12 -6.85 -7.89
C GLU A 118 40.99 -6.17 -6.53
N ASP A 119 41.90 -6.48 -5.60
CA ASP A 119 41.97 -5.77 -4.33
C ASP A 119 42.27 -4.28 -4.58
N GLY A 120 41.62 -3.39 -3.84
CA GLY A 120 41.80 -1.95 -4.02
C GLY A 120 41.21 -1.34 -5.30
N SER A 121 40.29 -2.02 -6.00
CA SER A 121 39.78 -1.59 -7.31
C SER A 121 38.42 -0.88 -7.30
N ILE A 122 37.61 -1.04 -6.24
CA ILE A 122 36.23 -0.54 -6.18
C ILE A 122 36.18 0.85 -5.52
N ASP A 123 35.68 1.85 -6.24
CA ASP A 123 35.57 3.22 -5.72
C ASP A 123 34.23 3.47 -4.99
N LEU A 124 33.16 2.82 -5.43
CA LEU A 124 31.84 2.91 -4.80
C LEU A 124 31.23 1.51 -4.68
N LEU A 125 30.90 1.11 -3.45
CA LEU A 125 30.20 -0.13 -3.14
C LEU A 125 28.86 0.19 -2.49
N HIS A 126 27.78 -0.39 -3.00
CA HIS A 126 26.47 -0.37 -2.37
C HIS A 126 26.11 -1.77 -1.87
N ILE A 127 25.81 -1.89 -0.58
CA ILE A 127 25.40 -3.14 0.07
C ILE A 127 23.92 -3.04 0.43
N ASP A 128 23.10 -3.82 -0.28
CA ASP A 128 21.64 -3.92 -0.13
C ASP A 128 21.20 -5.40 -0.30
N GLY A 129 21.98 -6.30 0.30
CA GLY A 129 21.79 -7.75 0.26
C GLY A 129 20.95 -8.28 1.42
N PHE A 130 21.46 -9.30 2.12
CA PHE A 130 20.72 -9.91 3.23
C PHE A 130 20.84 -9.08 4.52
N HIS A 131 19.72 -8.59 5.04
CA HIS A 131 19.67 -7.50 6.03
C HIS A 131 19.83 -7.94 7.49
N THR A 132 20.19 -9.20 7.74
CA THR A 132 20.59 -9.63 9.09
C THR A 132 21.96 -9.04 9.46
N TYR A 133 22.22 -8.83 10.76
CA TYR A 133 23.52 -8.31 11.21
C TYR A 133 24.68 -9.17 10.71
N GLY A 134 24.54 -10.51 10.75
CA GLY A 134 25.56 -11.43 10.27
C GLY A 134 25.79 -11.34 8.76
N GLY A 135 24.73 -11.25 7.97
CA GLY A 135 24.81 -11.14 6.50
C GLY A 135 25.52 -9.86 6.06
N VAL A 136 25.00 -8.71 6.48
CA VAL A 136 25.58 -7.42 6.09
C VAL A 136 27.01 -7.22 6.62
N LYS A 137 27.33 -7.74 7.82
CA LYS A 137 28.68 -7.71 8.37
C LYS A 137 29.63 -8.56 7.54
N ASN A 138 29.20 -9.77 7.16
CA ASN A 138 29.95 -10.67 6.29
C ASN A 138 30.25 -10.00 4.94
N ASP A 139 29.24 -9.39 4.31
CA ASP A 139 29.40 -8.68 3.05
C ASP A 139 30.37 -7.52 3.18
N PHE A 140 30.22 -6.68 4.21
CA PHE A 140 31.13 -5.57 4.44
C PHE A 140 32.58 -6.04 4.66
N GLU A 141 32.82 -7.00 5.55
CA GLU A 141 34.17 -7.47 5.89
C GLU A 141 34.86 -8.15 4.70
N HIS A 142 34.13 -8.93 3.90
CA HIS A 142 34.70 -9.62 2.74
C HIS A 142 34.95 -8.71 1.54
N TRP A 143 34.15 -7.65 1.39
CA TRP A 143 34.31 -6.68 0.29
C TRP A 143 35.22 -5.50 0.65
N LEU A 144 35.48 -5.23 1.94
CA LEU A 144 36.37 -4.15 2.38
C LEU A 144 37.76 -4.19 1.73
N PRO A 145 38.45 -5.35 1.55
CA PRO A 145 39.74 -5.42 0.84
C PRO A 145 39.67 -5.03 -0.65
N LYS A 146 38.48 -5.09 -1.27
CA LYS A 146 38.26 -4.70 -2.66
C LYS A 146 38.12 -3.19 -2.84
N MET A 147 37.89 -2.45 -1.74
CA MET A 147 37.72 -1.00 -1.78
C MET A 147 39.04 -0.29 -2.07
N SER A 148 39.02 0.64 -3.02
CA SER A 148 40.16 1.45 -3.42
C SER A 148 40.57 2.44 -2.33
N PRO A 149 41.74 3.09 -2.46
CA PRO A 149 42.11 4.21 -1.60
C PRO A 149 41.08 5.35 -1.58
N ARG A 150 40.18 5.43 -2.57
CA ARG A 150 39.10 6.44 -2.66
C ARG A 150 37.73 5.86 -2.33
N GLY A 151 37.68 4.66 -1.75
CA GLY A 151 36.47 3.88 -1.54
C GLY A 151 35.42 4.56 -0.66
N VAL A 152 34.18 4.53 -1.13
CA VAL A 152 32.98 4.89 -0.37
C VAL A 152 32.03 3.70 -0.35
N VAL A 153 31.45 3.40 0.81
CA VAL A 153 30.47 2.31 1.00
C VAL A 153 29.13 2.88 1.41
N LEU A 154 28.07 2.35 0.81
CA LEU A 154 26.67 2.63 1.12
C LEU A 154 26.03 1.40 1.77
N PHE A 155 25.21 1.65 2.78
CA PHE A 155 24.35 0.65 3.43
C PHE A 155 22.91 1.13 3.37
N HIS A 156 22.01 0.32 2.79
CA HIS A 156 20.58 0.58 2.84
C HIS A 156 19.94 0.00 4.11
N ASP A 157 18.70 0.41 4.42
CA ASP A 157 17.92 -0.08 5.57
C ASP A 157 18.56 0.18 6.94
N THR A 158 19.42 1.21 7.06
CA THR A 158 20.11 1.54 8.32
C THR A 158 19.19 2.04 9.43
N PHE A 159 17.97 2.46 9.10
CA PHE A 159 16.99 2.97 10.05
C PHE A 159 15.97 1.92 10.53
N ILE A 160 15.97 0.71 9.94
CA ILE A 160 15.08 -0.39 10.33
C ILE A 160 15.65 -1.10 11.57
N LYS A 161 14.85 -1.24 12.63
CA LYS A 161 15.26 -1.84 13.92
C LYS A 161 14.46 -3.08 14.36
N ASP A 162 13.49 -3.50 13.56
CA ASP A 162 12.56 -4.58 13.91
C ASP A 162 13.03 -5.97 13.43
N LEU A 163 12.51 -7.04 14.05
CA LEU A 163 12.82 -8.44 13.73
C LEU A 163 14.35 -8.73 13.78
N ASP A 164 14.85 -9.55 12.84
CA ASP A 164 16.27 -9.90 12.67
C ASP A 164 17.06 -8.88 11.83
N PHE A 165 16.49 -7.71 11.50
CA PHE A 165 17.23 -6.65 10.78
C PHE A 165 18.37 -6.12 11.65
N GLY A 166 19.58 -6.13 11.08
CA GLY A 166 20.81 -5.83 11.80
C GLY A 166 21.71 -4.81 11.13
N VAL A 167 21.29 -4.20 10.02
CA VAL A 167 22.10 -3.20 9.32
C VAL A 167 22.37 -1.98 10.18
N TRP A 168 21.39 -1.53 10.98
CA TRP A 168 21.55 -0.44 11.94
C TRP A 168 22.66 -0.71 12.97
N LYS A 169 22.83 -1.96 13.42
CA LYS A 169 23.87 -2.36 14.39
C LYS A 169 25.26 -2.25 13.75
N LEU A 170 25.42 -2.77 12.53
CA LEU A 170 26.67 -2.64 11.80
C LEU A 170 26.97 -1.16 11.50
N TRP A 171 25.95 -0.38 11.14
CA TRP A 171 26.10 1.04 10.87
C TRP A 171 26.64 1.82 12.07
N GLU A 172 26.15 1.57 13.30
CA GLU A 172 26.70 2.17 14.52
C GLU A 172 28.21 1.86 14.69
N GLU A 173 28.64 0.63 14.39
CA GLU A 173 30.06 0.24 14.47
C GLU A 173 30.91 0.89 13.38
N VAL A 174 30.42 0.93 12.14
CA VAL A 174 31.18 1.41 10.99
C VAL A 174 31.25 2.95 10.99
N SER A 175 30.16 3.64 11.30
CA SER A 175 30.12 5.11 11.38
C SER A 175 30.94 5.68 12.54
N ALA A 176 31.25 4.86 13.56
CA ALA A 176 32.19 5.22 14.61
C ALA A 176 33.66 5.13 14.15
N LYS A 177 33.96 4.27 13.15
CA LYS A 177 35.32 4.03 12.64
C LYS A 177 35.69 4.93 11.46
N TYR A 178 34.72 5.29 10.62
CA TYR A 178 34.94 6.02 9.38
C TYR A 178 34.14 7.32 9.33
N PRO A 179 34.62 8.37 8.63
CA PRO A 179 33.80 9.54 8.33
C PRO A 179 32.54 9.11 7.58
N GLY A 180 31.37 9.45 8.13
CA GLY A 180 30.11 9.02 7.55
C GLY A 180 28.91 9.83 7.99
N PHE A 181 27.83 9.64 7.25
CA PHE A 181 26.54 10.32 7.39
C PHE A 181 25.40 9.36 7.07
N GLU A 182 24.24 9.56 7.69
CA GLU A 182 23.06 8.72 7.52
C GLU A 182 21.84 9.57 7.15
N PHE A 183 21.12 9.14 6.11
CA PHE A 183 19.73 9.54 5.90
C PHE A 183 18.81 8.65 6.73
N VAL A 184 17.72 9.22 7.26
CA VAL A 184 16.69 8.49 8.03
C VAL A 184 15.39 8.26 7.26
N HIS A 185 15.26 8.83 6.05
CA HIS A 185 14.12 8.58 5.17
C HIS A 185 14.39 7.38 4.27
N GLY A 186 13.37 6.82 3.62
CA GLY A 186 13.55 5.72 2.66
C GLY A 186 14.13 4.45 3.30
N TYR A 187 13.79 4.20 4.57
CA TYR A 187 14.36 3.14 5.45
C TYR A 187 15.81 3.34 5.89
N GLY A 188 16.43 4.42 5.46
CA GLY A 188 17.74 4.83 5.91
C GLY A 188 18.83 4.45 4.94
N LEU A 189 19.79 5.35 4.80
CA LEU A 189 20.93 5.18 3.93
C LEU A 189 22.18 5.71 4.61
N GLY A 190 23.01 4.78 5.07
CA GLY A 190 24.32 5.04 5.63
C GLY A 190 25.38 5.20 4.54
N VAL A 191 26.23 6.22 4.68
CA VAL A 191 27.29 6.56 3.73
C VAL A 191 28.60 6.71 4.50
N VAL A 192 29.62 5.91 4.18
CA VAL A 192 30.94 5.97 4.84
C VAL A 192 32.10 6.05 3.85
N ALA A 193 33.05 6.93 4.15
CA ALA A 193 34.33 7.04 3.45
C ALA A 193 35.35 6.09 4.08
N VAL A 194 35.55 4.91 3.47
CA VAL A 194 36.49 3.89 3.98
C VAL A 194 37.91 4.07 3.42
N GLY A 195 38.03 4.71 2.25
CA GLY A 195 39.30 5.03 1.62
C GLY A 195 40.05 6.18 2.31
N LYS A 196 41.39 6.12 2.29
CA LYS A 196 42.26 7.15 2.89
C LYS A 196 42.45 8.39 2.00
N GLU A 197 42.12 8.29 0.72
CA GLU A 197 42.31 9.29 -0.34
C GLU A 197 40.97 9.75 -0.94
N VAL A 198 39.88 9.63 -0.18
CA VAL A 198 38.57 10.16 -0.58
C VAL A 198 38.66 11.69 -0.74
N GLY A 199 38.07 12.22 -1.82
CA GLY A 199 38.19 13.64 -2.19
C GLY A 199 37.73 14.60 -1.08
N GLY A 200 38.46 15.70 -0.92
CA GLY A 200 38.23 16.70 0.14
C GLY A 200 36.80 17.25 0.15
N ASP A 201 36.25 17.56 -1.02
CA ASP A 201 34.88 18.10 -1.17
C ASP A 201 33.82 17.11 -0.64
N PHE A 202 34.01 15.80 -0.87
CA PHE A 202 33.08 14.80 -0.35
C PHE A 202 33.20 14.62 1.16
N LEU A 203 34.43 14.66 1.70
CA LEU A 203 34.64 14.63 3.15
C LEU A 203 34.06 15.87 3.83
N GLU A 204 34.13 17.05 3.20
CA GLU A 204 33.48 18.26 3.68
C GLU A 204 31.96 18.12 3.63
N PHE A 205 31.40 17.58 2.54
CA PHE A 205 29.98 17.27 2.45
C PHE A 205 29.51 16.35 3.60
N LEU A 206 30.24 15.28 3.91
CA LEU A 206 29.86 14.37 5.02
C LEU A 206 29.84 15.10 6.37
N ARG A 207 30.82 15.98 6.64
CA ARG A 207 30.85 16.80 7.86
C ARG A 207 29.68 17.78 7.92
N GLU A 208 29.38 18.44 6.81
CA GLU A 208 28.25 19.37 6.71
C GLU A 208 26.93 18.62 6.91
N ALA A 209 26.71 17.52 6.19
CA ALA A 209 25.48 16.72 6.25
C ALA A 209 25.18 16.19 7.66
N LYS A 210 26.21 15.79 8.41
CA LYS A 210 26.08 15.30 9.79
C LYS A 210 25.54 16.34 10.76
N THR A 211 25.77 17.63 10.50
CA THR A 211 25.37 18.74 11.40
C THR A 211 24.22 19.57 10.86
N ASN A 212 24.09 19.64 9.53
CA ASN A 212 23.11 20.46 8.84
C ASN A 212 21.91 19.62 8.37
N ARG A 213 20.85 19.60 9.18
CA ARG A 213 19.58 18.91 8.88
C ARG A 213 18.93 19.35 7.56
N PHE A 214 19.30 20.52 7.02
CA PHE A 214 18.81 20.95 5.71
C PHE A 214 19.22 19.99 4.60
N ILE A 215 20.42 19.40 4.65
CA ILE A 215 20.90 18.49 3.60
C ILE A 215 20.04 17.23 3.54
N SER A 216 19.74 16.61 4.69
CA SER A 216 18.83 15.46 4.76
C SER A 216 17.44 15.81 4.22
N LYS A 217 16.91 16.99 4.58
CA LYS A 217 15.60 17.46 4.10
C LYS A 217 15.59 17.77 2.61
N LEU A 218 16.67 18.33 2.07
CA LEU A 218 16.81 18.64 0.66
C LEU A 218 16.72 17.35 -0.18
N PHE A 219 17.55 16.35 0.12
CA PHE A 219 17.53 15.10 -0.63
C PHE A 219 16.22 14.34 -0.47
N ALA A 220 15.61 14.34 0.72
CA ALA A 220 14.28 13.75 0.92
C ALA A 220 13.21 14.45 0.06
N ALA A 221 13.19 15.79 0.03
CA ALA A 221 12.23 16.57 -0.74
C ALA A 221 12.45 16.41 -2.26
N LEU A 222 13.71 16.40 -2.72
CA LEU A 222 14.03 16.13 -4.12
C LEU A 222 13.65 14.70 -4.52
N GLY A 223 13.85 13.73 -3.64
CA GLY A 223 13.44 12.34 -3.86
C GLY A 223 11.93 12.21 -4.00
N GLN A 224 11.17 12.89 -3.13
CA GLN A 224 9.70 12.95 -3.23
C GLN A 224 9.25 13.64 -4.51
N LEU A 225 9.89 14.74 -4.90
CA LEU A 225 9.57 15.43 -6.15
C LEU A 225 9.84 14.54 -7.36
N ALA A 226 11.02 13.92 -7.44
CA ALA A 226 11.39 13.00 -8.51
C ALA A 226 10.42 11.81 -8.60
N PHE A 227 10.00 11.27 -7.45
CA PHE A 227 8.97 10.24 -7.37
C PHE A 227 7.62 10.74 -7.95
N MET A 228 7.19 11.94 -7.55
CA MET A 228 5.93 12.54 -8.03
C MET A 228 5.96 12.85 -9.52
N GLU A 229 7.04 13.46 -10.03
CA GLU A 229 7.21 13.79 -11.45
C GLU A 229 7.19 12.53 -12.31
N ALA A 230 7.97 11.52 -11.94
CA ALA A 230 8.05 10.32 -12.74
C ALA A 230 6.78 9.46 -12.62
N ARG A 231 6.01 9.59 -11.52
CA ARG A 231 4.64 9.09 -11.43
C ARG A 231 3.68 9.85 -12.34
N ILE A 232 3.79 11.18 -12.43
CA ILE A 232 3.02 12.00 -13.36
C ILE A 232 3.34 11.62 -14.82
N ASP A 233 4.62 11.41 -15.15
CA ASP A 233 5.05 11.00 -16.50
C ASP A 233 4.59 9.59 -16.85
N SER A 234 4.63 8.65 -15.90
CA SER A 234 4.03 7.31 -16.05
C SER A 234 2.52 7.43 -16.32
N MET A 235 1.82 8.29 -15.57
CA MET A 235 0.38 8.52 -15.72
C MET A 235 0.03 9.25 -17.03
N ASN A 236 0.87 10.17 -17.49
CA ASN A 236 0.77 10.83 -18.80
C ASN A 236 1.06 9.86 -19.95
N GLY A 237 1.99 8.90 -19.77
CA GLY A 237 2.24 7.81 -20.71
C GLY A 237 1.07 6.83 -20.84
N VAL A 238 0.25 6.70 -19.78
CA VAL A 238 -1.04 5.99 -19.81
C VAL A 238 -2.13 6.84 -20.52
N CYS A 239 -2.15 8.16 -20.32
CA CYS A 239 -3.05 9.09 -21.03
C CYS A 239 -2.72 9.26 -22.53
N ALA A 240 -1.52 8.95 -22.98
CA ALA A 240 -1.15 9.00 -24.41
C ALA A 240 -1.90 7.95 -25.26
N ARG A 241 -2.60 6.99 -24.65
CA ARG A 241 -3.53 6.07 -25.33
C ARG A 241 -4.99 6.56 -25.37
N LEU A 242 -5.29 7.73 -24.81
CA LEU A 242 -6.62 8.36 -24.73
C LEU A 242 -6.61 9.82 -25.26
N ASN A 243 -5.68 10.14 -26.16
CA ASN A 243 -5.37 11.53 -26.54
C ASN A 243 -6.48 12.25 -27.34
N ASP A 244 -7.42 11.53 -27.97
CA ASP A 244 -8.42 12.16 -28.83
C ASP A 244 -9.63 12.70 -28.04
N ASP A 245 -10.03 12.01 -26.97
CA ASP A 245 -11.14 12.45 -26.11
C ASP A 245 -10.73 13.61 -25.18
N TYR A 246 -9.46 13.65 -24.75
CA TYR A 246 -8.94 14.73 -23.92
C TYR A 246 -8.83 16.06 -24.69
N VAL A 247 -8.41 16.02 -25.95
CA VAL A 247 -8.30 17.24 -26.79
C VAL A 247 -9.69 17.85 -27.04
N SER A 248 -10.71 17.02 -27.31
CA SER A 248 -12.09 17.50 -27.46
C SER A 248 -12.64 18.13 -26.17
N LEU A 249 -12.37 17.51 -25.01
CA LEU A 249 -12.87 18.01 -23.72
C LEU A 249 -12.12 19.27 -23.25
N LYS A 250 -10.84 19.41 -23.62
CA LYS A 250 -10.01 20.58 -23.36
C LYS A 250 -10.49 21.80 -24.15
N ASP A 251 -10.79 21.63 -25.43
CA ASP A 251 -11.29 22.70 -26.29
C ASP A 251 -12.66 23.21 -25.82
N ASP A 252 -13.54 22.30 -25.39
CA ASP A 252 -14.83 22.67 -24.79
C ASP A 252 -14.64 23.42 -23.47
N TYR A 253 -13.74 22.96 -22.60
CA TYR A 253 -13.43 23.62 -21.34
C TYR A 253 -12.86 25.04 -21.53
N ASP A 254 -11.94 25.23 -22.48
CA ASP A 254 -11.34 26.53 -22.76
C ASP A 254 -12.34 27.50 -23.43
N ASN A 255 -13.27 26.99 -24.24
CA ASN A 255 -14.40 27.76 -24.76
C ASN A 255 -15.36 28.21 -23.65
N TYR A 256 -15.73 27.33 -22.72
CA TYR A 256 -16.57 27.70 -21.57
C TYR A 256 -15.88 28.72 -20.66
N LYS A 257 -14.56 28.59 -20.46
CA LYS A 257 -13.76 29.50 -19.64
C LYS A 257 -13.65 30.89 -20.26
N ALA A 258 -13.50 30.99 -21.59
CA ALA A 258 -13.50 32.26 -22.32
C ALA A 258 -14.87 32.95 -22.31
N MET A 259 -15.96 32.18 -22.34
CA MET A 259 -17.33 32.70 -22.27
C MET A 259 -17.64 33.28 -20.88
N ILE A 260 -17.15 32.63 -19.81
CA ILE A 260 -17.30 33.11 -18.42
C ILE A 260 -16.41 34.34 -18.14
N ALA A 261 -15.19 34.40 -18.66
CA ALA A 261 -14.27 35.53 -18.46
C ALA A 261 -14.74 36.84 -19.13
N ASN A 262 -15.55 36.74 -20.18
CA ASN A 262 -16.09 37.87 -20.91
C ASN A 262 -17.52 38.25 -20.51
N SER A 263 -18.12 37.56 -19.54
CA SER A 263 -19.44 37.90 -19.03
C SER A 263 -19.38 39.24 -18.26
N PRO A 264 -20.34 40.17 -18.48
CA PRO A 264 -20.43 41.44 -17.76
C PRO A 264 -20.45 41.26 -16.24
N GLU A 265 -21.03 40.16 -15.76
CA GLU A 265 -21.22 39.81 -14.36
C GLU A 265 -19.88 39.50 -13.65
N TRP A 266 -18.97 38.79 -14.33
CA TRP A 266 -17.64 38.48 -13.78
C TRP A 266 -16.70 39.69 -13.77
N ARG A 267 -16.78 40.55 -14.79
CA ARG A 267 -16.01 41.80 -14.86
C ARG A 267 -16.42 42.81 -13.78
N PHE A 268 -17.70 42.88 -13.43
CA PHE A 268 -18.17 43.72 -12.32
C PHE A 268 -17.79 43.16 -10.94
N GLY A 269 -17.91 41.84 -10.74
CA GLY A 269 -17.56 41.18 -9.48
C GLY A 269 -16.09 41.32 -9.09
N SER A 270 -15.17 41.20 -10.06
CA SER A 270 -13.72 41.31 -9.80
C SER A 270 -13.27 42.75 -9.46
N LYS A 271 -13.93 43.77 -10.03
CA LYS A 271 -13.65 45.19 -9.75
C LYS A 271 -14.18 45.62 -8.38
N ALA A 272 -15.38 45.17 -8.02
CA ALA A 272 -15.97 45.37 -6.69
C ALA A 272 -15.14 44.68 -5.58
N TYR A 273 -14.65 43.46 -5.84
CA TYR A 273 -13.78 42.71 -4.93
C TYR A 273 -12.49 43.47 -4.59
N ARG A 274 -11.86 44.13 -5.58
CA ARG A 274 -10.66 44.95 -5.34
C ARG A 274 -10.95 46.17 -4.49
N ILE A 275 -12.05 46.88 -4.76
CA ILE A 275 -12.43 48.10 -4.02
C ILE A 275 -12.77 47.76 -2.56
N ILE A 276 -13.55 46.70 -2.30
CA ILE A 276 -13.94 46.31 -0.93
C ILE A 276 -12.71 45.93 -0.09
N LYS A 277 -11.68 45.35 -0.71
CA LYS A 277 -10.41 44.99 -0.04
C LYS A 277 -9.59 46.22 0.37
N THR A 278 -9.79 47.36 -0.28
CA THR A 278 -9.03 48.59 0.00
C THR A 278 -9.72 49.49 1.03
N VAL A 279 -11.06 49.46 1.13
CA VAL A 279 -11.81 50.48 1.88
C VAL A 279 -12.35 49.98 3.23
N ALA A 280 -12.45 48.67 3.48
CA ALA A 280 -12.97 48.13 4.75
C ALA A 280 -12.07 47.00 5.31
N PRO A 281 -11.10 47.30 6.20
CA PRO A 281 -10.17 46.31 6.73
C PRO A 281 -10.79 45.37 7.77
N ASP A 282 -11.95 45.72 8.33
CA ASP A 282 -12.57 44.96 9.43
C ASP A 282 -13.44 43.78 8.93
N SER A 283 -13.32 42.65 9.63
CA SER A 283 -13.73 41.32 9.17
C SER A 283 -15.23 41.03 9.22
N SER A 284 -16.01 41.84 9.96
CA SER A 284 -17.46 41.64 10.10
C SER A 284 -18.25 42.26 8.94
N LEU A 285 -17.88 43.46 8.51
CA LEU A 285 -18.52 44.14 7.38
C LEU A 285 -18.23 43.39 6.09
N ARG A 286 -16.98 42.95 5.90
CA ARG A 286 -16.51 42.14 4.76
C ARG A 286 -17.27 40.82 4.63
N ARG A 287 -17.60 40.16 5.74
CA ARG A 287 -18.41 38.91 5.74
C ARG A 287 -19.85 39.15 5.29
N LYS A 288 -20.49 40.22 5.77
CA LYS A 288 -21.85 40.59 5.36
C LYS A 288 -21.94 40.99 3.88
N THR A 289 -20.96 41.73 3.36
CA THR A 289 -20.94 42.13 1.94
C THR A 289 -20.63 40.97 1.00
N MET A 290 -19.72 40.06 1.40
CA MET A 290 -19.41 38.85 0.62
C MET A 290 -20.59 37.89 0.53
N GLY A 291 -21.41 37.77 1.59
CA GLY A 291 -22.64 36.98 1.57
C GLY A 291 -23.68 37.49 0.57
N HIS A 292 -23.83 38.81 0.41
CA HIS A 292 -24.73 39.39 -0.60
C HIS A 292 -24.21 39.21 -2.04
N LEU A 293 -22.89 39.35 -2.26
CA LEU A 293 -22.29 39.16 -3.58
C LEU A 293 -22.36 37.70 -4.07
N ALA A 294 -22.23 36.72 -3.16
CA ALA A 294 -22.40 35.30 -3.46
C ALA A 294 -23.86 34.92 -3.81
N GLY A 295 -24.83 35.63 -3.24
CA GLY A 295 -26.25 35.47 -3.59
C GLY A 295 -26.56 35.98 -5.00
N ILE A 296 -25.91 37.07 -5.44
CA ILE A 296 -26.09 37.65 -6.77
C ILE A 296 -25.47 36.76 -7.85
N SER A 297 -24.30 36.16 -7.61
CA SER A 297 -23.65 35.25 -8.55
C SER A 297 -24.39 33.91 -8.71
N SER A 298 -24.94 33.36 -7.62
CA SER A 298 -25.82 32.17 -7.66
C SER A 298 -27.08 32.40 -8.50
N ALA A 299 -27.73 33.57 -8.34
CA ALA A 299 -28.91 33.93 -9.11
C ALA A 299 -28.60 34.17 -10.61
N ALA A 300 -27.43 34.73 -10.94
CA ALA A 300 -26.99 34.93 -12.32
C ALA A 300 -26.69 33.60 -13.04
N VAL A 301 -26.02 32.66 -12.36
CA VAL A 301 -25.76 31.31 -12.89
C VAL A 301 -27.07 30.57 -13.19
N LYS A 302 -28.07 30.67 -12.31
CA LYS A 302 -29.40 30.07 -12.49
C LYS A 302 -30.20 30.68 -13.65
N LYS A 303 -29.92 31.93 -14.01
CA LYS A 303 -30.60 32.67 -15.10
C LYS A 303 -29.92 32.44 -16.45
N LEU A 304 -28.61 32.17 -16.45
CA LEU A 304 -27.80 31.86 -17.64
C LEU A 304 -27.90 30.38 -18.06
N SER A 305 -28.19 29.46 -17.13
CA SER A 305 -28.34 28.02 -17.39
C SER A 305 -29.69 27.63 -18.02
N GLY A 306 -30.29 28.49 -18.85
CA GLY A 306 -31.62 28.32 -19.47
C GLY A 306 -31.76 27.15 -20.46
N VAL A 307 -30.89 26.14 -20.39
CA VAL A 307 -31.00 24.88 -21.11
C VAL A 307 -31.07 23.79 -20.06
N SER A 308 -32.27 23.24 -19.88
CA SER A 308 -32.45 22.01 -19.11
C SER A 308 -31.62 20.92 -19.79
N PRO A 309 -30.75 20.17 -19.09
CA PRO A 309 -30.08 19.04 -19.70
C PRO A 309 -31.19 18.09 -20.17
N ALA A 310 -31.22 17.77 -21.46
CA ALA A 310 -32.01 16.63 -21.92
C ALA A 310 -31.56 15.41 -21.09
N PRO A 311 -32.48 14.56 -20.61
CA PRO A 311 -32.10 13.39 -19.85
C PRO A 311 -31.15 12.57 -20.73
N VAL A 312 -29.91 12.43 -20.28
CA VAL A 312 -28.97 11.49 -20.88
C VAL A 312 -29.63 10.13 -20.68
N LYS A 313 -30.23 9.60 -21.75
CA LYS A 313 -30.66 8.21 -21.76
C LYS A 313 -29.41 7.40 -21.42
N PRO A 314 -29.46 6.47 -20.44
CA PRO A 314 -28.33 5.60 -20.18
C PRO A 314 -28.01 4.90 -21.49
N GLN A 315 -26.85 5.21 -22.06
CA GLN A 315 -26.32 4.40 -23.14
C GLN A 315 -26.16 3.00 -22.56
N ALA A 316 -26.70 2.02 -23.28
CA ALA A 316 -26.50 0.62 -22.95
C ALA A 316 -25.00 0.40 -22.74
N PRO A 317 -24.61 -0.40 -21.72
CA PRO A 317 -23.21 -0.65 -21.47
C PRO A 317 -22.60 -1.16 -22.77
N THR A 318 -21.59 -0.45 -23.28
CA THR A 318 -20.73 -0.98 -24.32
C THR A 318 -20.06 -2.21 -23.74
N SER A 319 -20.66 -3.37 -24.02
CA SER A 319 -19.98 -4.65 -24.07
C SER A 319 -18.68 -4.46 -24.83
N ASP A 320 -17.57 -4.96 -24.28
CA ASP A 320 -16.27 -5.19 -24.95
C ASP A 320 -15.04 -4.60 -24.23
N VAL A 321 -15.12 -4.36 -22.91
CA VAL A 321 -13.97 -4.73 -22.06
C VAL A 321 -14.13 -6.23 -21.78
N PRO A 322 -13.16 -7.10 -22.12
CA PRO A 322 -13.30 -8.53 -21.86
C PRO A 322 -13.55 -8.72 -20.37
N ARG A 323 -14.77 -9.14 -20.01
CA ARG A 323 -15.05 -9.70 -18.69
C ARG A 323 -14.20 -10.95 -18.62
N VAL A 324 -13.05 -10.88 -17.95
CA VAL A 324 -12.31 -12.08 -17.58
C VAL A 324 -13.12 -12.74 -16.48
N TYR A 325 -14.18 -13.46 -16.86
CA TYR A 325 -14.70 -14.51 -16.02
C TYR A 325 -13.57 -15.51 -15.88
N ASP A 326 -12.98 -15.58 -14.70
CA ASP A 326 -12.04 -16.64 -14.40
C ASP A 326 -12.82 -17.95 -14.38
N GLU A 327 -12.82 -18.67 -15.51
CA GLU A 327 -13.57 -19.91 -15.69
C GLU A 327 -13.19 -20.94 -14.64
N ASP A 328 -11.92 -20.94 -14.20
CA ASP A 328 -11.44 -21.82 -13.14
C ASP A 328 -12.06 -21.50 -11.78
N THR A 329 -12.09 -20.21 -11.37
CA THR A 329 -12.85 -19.79 -10.19
C THR A 329 -14.31 -20.20 -10.29
N LEU A 330 -14.96 -20.00 -11.43
CA LEU A 330 -16.36 -20.38 -11.61
C LEU A 330 -16.55 -21.90 -11.49
N ARG A 331 -15.69 -22.70 -12.14
CA ARG A 331 -15.68 -24.16 -12.02
C ARG A 331 -15.54 -24.62 -10.56
N SER A 332 -14.61 -24.02 -9.81
CA SER A 332 -14.42 -24.30 -8.39
C SER A 332 -15.66 -23.97 -7.54
N ILE A 333 -16.28 -22.81 -7.78
CA ILE A 333 -17.52 -22.42 -7.10
C ILE A 333 -18.66 -23.37 -7.48
N GLU A 334 -18.75 -23.79 -8.74
CA GLU A 334 -19.80 -24.69 -9.22
C GLU A 334 -19.70 -26.09 -8.60
N ALA A 335 -18.48 -26.60 -8.46
CA ALA A 335 -18.16 -27.90 -7.85
C ALA A 335 -18.31 -27.95 -6.33
N MET A 336 -18.57 -26.81 -5.67
CA MET A 336 -18.80 -26.75 -4.22
C MET A 336 -19.95 -27.68 -3.81
N SER A 337 -19.68 -28.53 -2.80
CA SER A 337 -20.68 -29.41 -2.21
C SER A 337 -21.72 -28.60 -1.45
N LEU A 338 -23.00 -28.95 -1.59
CA LEU A 338 -24.13 -28.23 -1.00
C LEU A 338 -25.08 -29.22 -0.32
N PRO A 339 -25.78 -28.80 0.75
CA PRO A 339 -26.77 -29.65 1.40
C PRO A 339 -27.94 -29.97 0.47
N ALA A 340 -28.49 -31.18 0.61
CA ALA A 340 -29.66 -31.62 -0.13
C ALA A 340 -30.88 -30.73 0.21
N LEU A 341 -31.72 -30.45 -0.80
CA LEU A 341 -32.91 -29.60 -0.67
C LEU A 341 -34.14 -30.32 -0.10
N ASN A 342 -34.02 -31.61 0.23
CA ASN A 342 -35.15 -32.49 0.49
C ASN A 342 -35.98 -32.06 1.72
N ASP A 343 -35.39 -31.31 2.66
CA ASP A 343 -36.03 -30.80 3.88
C ASP A 343 -36.25 -29.26 3.86
N GLY A 344 -36.09 -28.62 2.71
CA GLY A 344 -36.12 -27.16 2.57
C GLY A 344 -34.75 -26.50 2.76
N LYS A 345 -34.74 -25.17 2.86
CA LYS A 345 -33.49 -24.42 3.05
C LYS A 345 -32.98 -24.56 4.49
N ARG A 346 -31.68 -24.81 4.66
CA ARG A 346 -31.01 -24.71 5.97
C ARG A 346 -31.04 -23.26 6.46
N LYS A 347 -30.89 -23.05 7.76
CA LYS A 347 -31.12 -21.73 8.35
C LYS A 347 -30.09 -20.68 7.90
N CYS A 348 -28.80 -20.99 7.98
CA CYS A 348 -27.75 -20.02 7.65
C CYS A 348 -26.49 -20.72 7.12
N ALA A 349 -25.84 -20.09 6.15
CA ALA A 349 -24.45 -20.38 5.78
C ALA A 349 -23.59 -19.14 5.99
N ILE A 350 -22.31 -19.35 6.20
CA ILE A 350 -21.30 -18.28 6.23
C ILE A 350 -20.14 -18.64 5.31
N PHE A 351 -19.61 -17.64 4.62
CA PHE A 351 -18.41 -17.82 3.81
C PHE A 351 -17.42 -16.67 3.96
N VAL A 352 -16.15 -16.98 3.71
CA VAL A 352 -15.01 -16.07 3.78
C VAL A 352 -13.98 -16.42 2.71
N MET A 353 -13.21 -15.44 2.27
CA MET A 353 -12.06 -15.62 1.36
C MET A 353 -10.76 -15.48 2.15
N VAL A 354 -9.80 -16.38 1.94
CA VAL A 354 -8.55 -16.42 2.72
C VAL A 354 -7.33 -16.62 1.83
N LYS A 355 -6.20 -16.06 2.27
CA LYS A 355 -4.87 -16.32 1.69
C LYS A 355 -3.78 -16.12 2.73
N ASN A 356 -3.14 -17.20 3.15
CA ASN A 356 -2.07 -17.18 4.17
C ASN A 356 -2.52 -16.51 5.48
N GLU A 357 -3.57 -17.06 6.09
CA GLU A 357 -4.25 -16.46 7.26
C GLU A 357 -3.99 -17.30 8.51
N ASP A 358 -2.76 -17.28 9.02
CA ASP A 358 -2.36 -18.04 10.20
C ASP A 358 -2.90 -17.48 11.52
N VAL A 359 -3.26 -16.20 11.54
CA VAL A 359 -3.78 -15.48 12.72
C VAL A 359 -5.31 -15.43 12.72
N PHE A 360 -5.91 -14.86 11.66
CA PHE A 360 -7.33 -14.53 11.68
C PHE A 360 -8.23 -15.73 11.42
N LEU A 361 -7.81 -16.70 10.59
CA LEU A 361 -8.63 -17.89 10.31
C LEU A 361 -8.93 -18.73 11.56
N PRO A 362 -7.97 -19.02 12.47
CA PRO A 362 -8.27 -19.66 13.75
C PRO A 362 -9.26 -18.87 14.62
N ILE A 363 -9.12 -17.53 14.70
CA ILE A 363 -10.02 -16.67 15.49
C ILE A 363 -11.44 -16.75 14.92
N TRP A 364 -11.55 -16.59 13.60
CA TRP A 364 -12.80 -16.59 12.85
C TRP A 364 -13.53 -17.95 12.99
N LEU A 365 -12.82 -19.07 12.79
CA LEU A 365 -13.39 -20.42 12.93
C LEU A 365 -13.78 -20.73 14.37
N LYS A 366 -12.96 -20.33 15.36
CA LYS A 366 -13.27 -20.49 16.79
C LYS A 366 -14.51 -19.72 17.20
N TYR A 367 -14.81 -18.58 16.57
CA TYR A 367 -16.01 -17.81 16.83
C TYR A 367 -17.23 -18.40 16.11
N TYR A 368 -17.22 -18.42 14.78
CA TYR A 368 -18.38 -18.80 13.99
C TYR A 368 -18.75 -20.29 14.13
N GLY A 369 -17.76 -21.16 14.35
CA GLY A 369 -17.98 -22.59 14.59
C GLY A 369 -18.74 -22.91 15.88
N ARG A 370 -18.96 -21.93 16.78
CA ARG A 370 -19.83 -22.10 17.96
C ARG A 370 -21.31 -22.02 17.61
N TYR A 371 -21.65 -21.33 16.52
CA TYR A 371 -23.02 -20.93 16.19
C TYR A 371 -23.49 -21.49 14.85
N ILE A 372 -22.56 -21.77 13.94
CA ILE A 372 -22.84 -22.32 12.61
C ILE A 372 -22.25 -23.72 12.51
N ASP A 373 -23.05 -24.67 12.01
CA ASP A 373 -22.59 -26.03 11.75
C ASP A 373 -21.41 -26.00 10.78
N GLY A 374 -20.37 -26.79 11.06
CA GLY A 374 -19.15 -26.78 10.24
C GLY A 374 -19.40 -27.05 8.76
N ASN A 375 -20.41 -27.85 8.41
CA ASN A 375 -20.76 -28.12 7.01
C ASN A 375 -21.47 -26.94 6.32
N ASP A 376 -21.82 -25.90 7.07
CA ASP A 376 -22.40 -24.64 6.58
C ASP A 376 -21.39 -23.47 6.57
N ILE A 377 -20.13 -23.77 6.90
CA ILE A 377 -19.00 -22.84 6.82
C ILE A 377 -18.23 -23.12 5.54
N TYR A 378 -18.02 -22.09 4.72
CA TYR A 378 -17.35 -22.19 3.43
C TYR A 378 -16.14 -21.27 3.36
N VAL A 379 -14.95 -21.86 3.31
CA VAL A 379 -13.67 -21.14 3.20
C VAL A 379 -13.19 -21.22 1.75
N PHE A 380 -13.16 -20.07 1.10
CA PHE A 380 -12.63 -19.91 -0.26
C PHE A 380 -11.14 -19.59 -0.17
N ASP A 381 -10.33 -20.61 -0.40
CA ASP A 381 -8.89 -20.54 -0.20
C ASP A 381 -8.16 -20.17 -1.50
N HIS A 382 -7.58 -18.98 -1.49
CA HIS A 382 -6.89 -18.37 -2.60
C HIS A 382 -5.38 -18.64 -2.56
N ARG A 383 -5.01 -19.89 -2.88
CA ARG A 383 -3.61 -20.36 -2.99
C ARG A 383 -2.82 -20.14 -1.70
N THR A 384 -3.40 -20.50 -0.55
CA THR A 384 -2.66 -20.54 0.71
C THR A 384 -1.51 -21.53 0.65
N ILE A 385 -0.31 -21.09 1.07
CA ILE A 385 0.93 -21.87 1.07
C ILE A 385 1.60 -21.95 2.45
N ASP A 386 1.17 -21.14 3.42
CA ASP A 386 1.72 -21.10 4.78
C ASP A 386 1.22 -22.24 5.71
N GLY A 387 0.35 -23.10 5.17
CA GLY A 387 -0.29 -24.21 5.89
C GLY A 387 -1.37 -23.80 6.88
N SER A 388 -1.77 -22.53 6.96
CA SER A 388 -2.80 -22.04 7.89
C SER A 388 -4.12 -22.81 7.75
N VAL A 389 -4.63 -22.93 6.53
CA VAL A 389 -5.87 -23.66 6.21
C VAL A 389 -5.77 -25.13 6.63
N ASP A 390 -4.66 -25.80 6.31
CA ASP A 390 -4.48 -27.22 6.63
C ASP A 390 -4.33 -27.48 8.14
N ARG A 391 -3.75 -26.54 8.90
CA ARG A 391 -3.76 -26.57 10.37
C ARG A 391 -5.18 -26.48 10.90
N CYS A 392 -5.95 -25.48 10.44
CA CYS A 392 -7.34 -25.30 10.87
C CYS A 392 -8.22 -26.52 10.55
N ARG A 393 -8.01 -27.21 9.41
CA ARG A 393 -8.76 -28.43 9.06
C ARG A 393 -8.55 -29.60 10.03
N LYS A 394 -7.49 -29.59 10.86
CA LYS A 394 -7.27 -30.62 11.88
C LYS A 394 -8.11 -30.36 13.13
N GLU A 395 -8.53 -29.12 13.36
CA GLU A 395 -9.20 -28.68 14.59
C GLU A 395 -10.68 -28.33 14.35
N TYR A 396 -11.04 -27.87 13.16
CA TYR A 396 -12.37 -27.39 12.81
C TYR A 396 -12.94 -28.13 11.60
N THR A 397 -14.26 -28.27 11.58
CA THR A 397 -15.00 -28.78 10.43
C THR A 397 -15.47 -27.59 9.58
N PHE A 398 -15.08 -27.55 8.30
CA PHE A 398 -15.52 -26.55 7.33
C PHE A 398 -15.27 -27.03 5.90
N ASN A 399 -15.98 -26.46 4.94
CA ASN A 399 -15.77 -26.71 3.52
C ASN A 399 -14.62 -25.83 3.01
N VAL A 400 -13.72 -26.40 2.21
CA VAL A 400 -12.64 -25.66 1.54
C VAL A 400 -12.83 -25.72 0.04
N ILE A 401 -12.91 -24.56 -0.59
CA ILE A 401 -12.99 -24.40 -2.03
C ILE A 401 -11.70 -23.72 -2.47
N ARG A 402 -10.85 -24.45 -3.20
CA ARG A 402 -9.58 -23.91 -3.69
C ARG A 402 -9.84 -23.02 -4.91
N LEU A 403 -9.31 -21.81 -4.87
CA LEU A 403 -9.37 -20.83 -5.94
C LEU A 403 -7.96 -20.56 -6.46
N ASP A 404 -7.73 -20.85 -7.74
CA ASP A 404 -6.41 -20.70 -8.39
C ASP A 404 -6.33 -19.44 -9.26
N TYR A 405 -6.59 -18.28 -8.65
CA TYR A 405 -6.54 -17.00 -9.35
C TYR A 405 -5.15 -16.34 -9.24
N PRO A 406 -4.50 -15.92 -10.35
CA PRO A 406 -3.06 -15.60 -10.38
C PRO A 406 -2.64 -14.35 -9.60
N LEU A 407 -3.51 -13.36 -9.40
CA LEU A 407 -3.19 -12.14 -8.64
C LEU A 407 -3.49 -12.34 -7.15
N SER A 408 -2.80 -11.63 -6.26
CA SER A 408 -3.07 -11.68 -4.81
C SER A 408 -4.18 -10.73 -4.39
N PHE A 409 -4.29 -9.59 -5.06
CA PHE A 409 -5.35 -8.60 -4.86
C PHE A 409 -6.00 -8.33 -6.21
N ASP A 410 -7.32 -8.38 -6.26
CA ASP A 410 -8.11 -7.95 -7.41
C ASP A 410 -9.54 -7.72 -6.90
N HIS A 411 -9.90 -6.46 -6.70
CA HIS A 411 -11.17 -6.14 -6.06
C HIS A 411 -12.39 -6.48 -6.94
N LEU A 412 -12.22 -6.53 -8.26
CA LEU A 412 -13.28 -6.95 -9.16
C LEU A 412 -13.48 -8.47 -9.08
N TRP A 413 -12.38 -9.22 -9.01
CA TRP A 413 -12.43 -10.67 -8.81
C TRP A 413 -13.02 -11.05 -7.44
N PHE A 414 -12.60 -10.38 -6.36
CA PHE A 414 -13.18 -10.59 -5.02
C PHE A 414 -14.70 -10.36 -5.04
N LYS A 415 -15.15 -9.28 -5.66
CA LYS A 415 -16.57 -9.00 -5.83
C LYS A 415 -17.29 -10.09 -6.62
N PHE A 416 -16.69 -10.55 -7.73
CA PHE A 416 -17.24 -11.62 -8.53
C PHE A 416 -17.43 -12.92 -7.73
N VAL A 417 -16.43 -13.31 -6.93
CA VAL A 417 -16.52 -14.47 -6.04
C VAL A 417 -17.66 -14.29 -5.04
N ALA A 418 -17.67 -13.18 -4.29
CA ALA A 418 -18.68 -12.90 -3.28
C ALA A 418 -20.12 -12.91 -3.85
N ASP A 419 -20.36 -12.19 -4.95
CA ASP A 419 -21.66 -12.14 -5.63
C ASP A 419 -22.11 -13.54 -6.08
N THR A 420 -21.20 -14.33 -6.64
CA THR A 420 -21.51 -15.65 -7.22
C THR A 420 -21.80 -16.68 -6.13
N VAL A 421 -20.96 -16.72 -5.11
CA VAL A 421 -21.08 -17.63 -3.96
C VAL A 421 -22.36 -17.33 -3.19
N GLN A 422 -22.65 -16.07 -2.88
CA GLN A 422 -23.85 -15.70 -2.13
C GLN A 422 -25.12 -16.13 -2.86
N LYS A 423 -25.21 -15.86 -4.18
CA LYS A 423 -26.37 -16.28 -5.00
C LYS A 423 -26.55 -17.80 -5.02
N LYS A 424 -25.45 -18.56 -5.03
CA LYS A 424 -25.49 -20.02 -5.01
C LYS A 424 -25.94 -20.54 -3.65
N LEU A 425 -25.37 -20.03 -2.55
CA LEU A 425 -25.74 -20.42 -1.18
C LEU A 425 -27.20 -20.06 -0.85
N LEU A 426 -27.70 -18.89 -1.27
CA LEU A 426 -29.08 -18.46 -1.04
C LEU A 426 -30.14 -19.39 -1.67
N ARG A 427 -29.77 -20.33 -2.55
CA ARG A 427 -30.68 -21.38 -3.04
C ARG A 427 -30.93 -22.47 -2.00
N HIS A 428 -29.96 -22.73 -1.13
CA HIS A 428 -29.96 -23.80 -0.13
C HIS A 428 -30.09 -23.29 1.30
N TYR A 429 -29.85 -21.99 1.53
CA TYR A 429 -29.87 -21.36 2.84
C TYR A 429 -30.86 -20.21 2.89
N GLU A 430 -31.57 -20.07 4.00
CA GLU A 430 -32.48 -18.96 4.26
C GLU A 430 -31.70 -17.65 4.40
N TYR A 431 -30.62 -17.66 5.19
CA TYR A 431 -29.69 -16.55 5.32
C TYR A 431 -28.28 -16.93 4.86
N VAL A 432 -27.57 -15.96 4.29
CA VAL A 432 -26.14 -16.08 3.99
C VAL A 432 -25.41 -14.91 4.61
N ILE A 433 -24.33 -15.23 5.32
CA ILE A 433 -23.38 -14.29 5.88
C ILE A 433 -22.12 -14.28 5.01
N PHE A 434 -21.64 -13.08 4.68
CA PHE A 434 -20.34 -12.86 4.08
C PHE A 434 -19.57 -11.90 4.98
N THR A 435 -18.34 -12.23 5.32
CA THR A 435 -17.42 -11.35 6.08
C THR A 435 -16.03 -11.40 5.47
N ASP A 436 -15.26 -10.33 5.66
CA ASP A 436 -13.80 -10.41 5.53
C ASP A 436 -13.23 -11.29 6.67
N ILE A 437 -12.00 -11.78 6.52
CA ILE A 437 -11.42 -12.74 7.49
C ILE A 437 -11.14 -12.13 8.87
N ASP A 438 -10.94 -10.82 8.92
CA ASP A 438 -10.71 -10.01 10.11
C ASP A 438 -12.01 -9.36 10.64
N GLU A 439 -13.18 -9.89 10.28
CA GLU A 439 -14.48 -9.36 10.67
C GLU A 439 -15.28 -10.34 11.56
N ILE A 440 -15.72 -9.87 12.73
CA ILE A 440 -16.57 -10.61 13.67
C ILE A 440 -17.90 -9.90 13.86
N ILE A 441 -18.99 -10.59 13.54
CA ILE A 441 -20.36 -10.12 13.78
C ILE A 441 -20.81 -10.59 15.16
N LEU A 442 -21.00 -9.67 16.10
CA LEU A 442 -21.37 -9.95 17.49
C LEU A 442 -22.77 -9.38 17.81
N PRO A 443 -23.78 -10.21 18.11
CA PRO A 443 -25.05 -9.71 18.61
C PRO A 443 -24.93 -9.17 20.04
N ASP A 444 -25.85 -8.30 20.45
CA ASP A 444 -25.91 -7.80 21.83
C ASP A 444 -26.03 -8.98 22.81
N ILE A 445 -24.94 -9.22 23.55
CA ILE A 445 -24.80 -10.35 24.47
C ILE A 445 -25.75 -10.28 25.67
N ASN A 446 -26.39 -9.13 25.91
CA ASN A 446 -27.42 -9.01 26.94
C ASN A 446 -28.81 -9.44 26.44
N LYS A 447 -28.99 -9.51 25.12
CA LYS A 447 -30.27 -9.85 24.47
C LYS A 447 -30.28 -11.24 23.85
N TYR A 448 -29.12 -11.72 23.38
CA TYR A 448 -28.99 -12.98 22.66
C TYR A 448 -27.88 -13.83 23.29
N ARG A 449 -28.10 -15.14 23.39
CA ARG A 449 -27.05 -16.07 23.86
C ARG A 449 -25.92 -16.25 22.84
N GLY A 450 -26.19 -15.94 21.58
CA GLY A 450 -25.27 -16.17 20.47
C GLY A 450 -25.84 -15.71 19.13
N LEU A 451 -25.00 -15.78 18.10
CA LEU A 451 -25.36 -15.41 16.74
C LEU A 451 -26.44 -16.33 16.16
N ASP A 452 -26.46 -17.60 16.57
CA ASP A 452 -27.48 -18.58 16.21
C ASP A 452 -28.89 -18.15 16.68
N GLU A 453 -29.02 -17.72 17.94
CA GLU A 453 -30.30 -17.25 18.49
C GLU A 453 -30.77 -15.96 17.79
N TYR A 454 -29.84 -15.04 17.50
CA TYR A 454 -30.15 -13.83 16.73
C TYR A 454 -30.70 -14.19 15.34
N ILE A 455 -30.01 -15.07 14.60
CA ILE A 455 -30.43 -15.51 13.25
C ILE A 455 -31.76 -16.27 13.28
N GLN A 456 -32.03 -17.07 14.31
CA GLN A 456 -33.31 -17.76 14.45
C GLN A 456 -34.50 -16.78 14.56
N LYS A 457 -34.28 -15.62 15.18
CA LYS A 457 -35.30 -14.57 15.38
C LYS A 457 -35.38 -13.55 14.24
N LEU A 458 -34.45 -13.59 13.27
CA LEU A 458 -34.42 -12.65 12.15
C LEU A 458 -35.62 -12.82 11.19
N ASP A 459 -36.26 -11.70 10.84
CA ASP A 459 -37.28 -11.64 9.78
C ASP A 459 -36.97 -10.62 8.65
N SER A 460 -35.86 -9.89 8.77
CA SER A 460 -35.45 -8.88 7.79
C SER A 460 -34.81 -9.52 6.56
N ASN A 461 -35.01 -8.94 5.37
CA ASN A 461 -34.33 -9.43 4.15
C ASN A 461 -32.82 -9.15 4.16
N TYR A 462 -32.40 -8.10 4.86
CA TYR A 462 -31.03 -7.60 4.89
C TYR A 462 -30.77 -7.03 6.28
N VAL A 463 -29.57 -7.26 6.80
CA VAL A 463 -29.16 -6.75 8.11
C VAL A 463 -27.85 -6.00 7.95
N ARG A 464 -27.84 -4.74 8.39
CA ARG A 464 -26.66 -3.87 8.39
C ARG A 464 -26.14 -3.74 9.82
N CYS A 465 -24.89 -4.10 10.05
CA CYS A 465 -24.27 -4.05 11.37
C CYS A 465 -23.86 -2.62 11.73
N ILE A 466 -23.61 -2.38 13.03
CA ILE A 466 -22.88 -1.19 13.51
C ILE A 466 -21.39 -1.52 13.62
N GLY A 467 -20.56 -0.76 12.92
CA GLY A 467 -19.14 -1.02 12.74
C GLY A 467 -18.24 -0.38 13.79
N TYR A 468 -17.39 -1.21 14.39
CA TYR A 468 -16.31 -0.82 15.30
C TYR A 468 -15.00 -1.40 14.77
N ASP A 469 -13.97 -0.57 14.74
CA ASP A 469 -12.61 -1.00 14.40
C ASP A 469 -11.79 -1.08 15.68
N LEU A 470 -11.32 -2.28 16.00
CA LEU A 470 -10.45 -2.51 17.14
C LEU A 470 -9.10 -1.86 16.87
N ILE A 471 -8.46 -1.24 17.86
CA ILE A 471 -7.13 -0.64 17.67
C ILE A 471 -6.18 -0.98 18.82
N HIS A 472 -5.06 -1.61 18.49
CA HIS A 472 -3.97 -1.83 19.44
C HIS A 472 -3.19 -0.51 19.66
N LEU A 473 -3.09 -0.06 20.92
CA LEU A 473 -2.35 1.12 21.36
C LEU A 473 -1.22 0.73 22.35
N PRO A 474 -0.04 0.31 21.87
CA PRO A 474 1.07 -0.11 22.72
C PRO A 474 1.48 0.93 23.78
N TYR A 475 1.44 2.21 23.41
CA TYR A 475 1.80 3.32 24.31
C TYR A 475 0.80 3.53 25.47
N LYS A 476 -0.38 2.89 25.42
CA LYS A 476 -1.35 2.84 26.52
C LYS A 476 -1.23 1.57 27.36
N GLY A 477 -0.14 0.81 27.20
CA GLY A 477 0.16 -0.38 27.99
C GLY A 477 -0.59 -1.64 27.56
N GLU A 478 -0.97 -1.74 26.29
CA GLU A 478 -1.42 -3.00 25.70
C GLU A 478 -0.20 -3.82 25.22
N PRO A 479 -0.11 -5.10 25.56
CA PRO A 479 0.97 -5.96 25.07
C PRO A 479 0.69 -6.44 23.63
N SER A 480 1.74 -6.92 22.95
CA SER A 480 1.60 -7.62 21.67
C SER A 480 0.61 -8.78 21.76
N TYR A 481 -0.09 -9.05 20.65
CA TYR A 481 -1.14 -10.07 20.61
C TYR A 481 -0.60 -11.46 20.93
N ASN A 482 -1.29 -12.16 21.83
CA ASN A 482 -1.05 -13.55 22.16
C ASN A 482 -2.25 -14.42 21.74
N MET A 483 -2.03 -15.31 20.76
CA MET A 483 -3.05 -16.22 20.24
C MET A 483 -3.61 -17.21 21.27
N ALA A 484 -2.93 -17.42 22.41
CA ALA A 484 -3.40 -18.29 23.48
C ALA A 484 -4.54 -17.66 24.32
N GLN A 485 -4.78 -16.35 24.19
CA GLN A 485 -5.82 -15.61 24.90
C GLN A 485 -6.88 -15.09 23.93
N THR A 486 -8.07 -14.76 24.45
CA THR A 486 -9.14 -14.16 23.63
C THR A 486 -8.77 -12.74 23.20
N VAL A 487 -9.35 -12.26 22.11
CA VAL A 487 -9.04 -10.92 21.58
C VAL A 487 -9.49 -9.85 22.58
N LEU A 488 -10.73 -9.95 23.06
CA LEU A 488 -11.34 -8.94 23.93
C LEU A 488 -10.79 -8.94 25.38
N SER A 489 -10.07 -10.00 25.81
CA SER A 489 -9.36 -9.95 27.10
C SER A 489 -8.07 -9.13 27.03
N GLN A 490 -7.50 -8.97 25.83
CA GLN A 490 -6.22 -8.31 25.61
C GLN A 490 -6.40 -6.86 25.12
N ARG A 491 -7.44 -6.62 24.32
CA ARG A 491 -7.70 -5.33 23.68
C ARG A 491 -8.72 -4.51 24.45
N LYS A 492 -8.42 -3.22 24.58
CA LYS A 492 -9.11 -2.26 25.43
C LYS A 492 -9.70 -1.11 24.63
N PHE A 493 -9.27 -0.89 23.39
CA PHE A 493 -9.65 0.27 22.61
C PHE A 493 -10.21 -0.11 21.25
N TRP A 494 -11.19 0.68 20.81
CA TRP A 494 -11.77 0.65 19.48
C TRP A 494 -12.27 2.04 19.10
N TYR A 495 -12.79 2.19 17.89
CA TYR A 495 -13.57 3.36 17.50
C TYR A 495 -14.72 2.98 16.59
N HIS A 496 -15.82 3.72 16.68
CA HIS A 496 -16.94 3.56 15.76
C HIS A 496 -16.65 4.30 14.45
N THR A 497 -17.01 3.68 13.32
CA THR A 497 -16.94 4.32 12.01
C THR A 497 -18.04 3.80 11.07
N HIS A 498 -18.69 4.72 10.37
CA HIS A 498 -19.75 4.39 9.42
C HIS A 498 -19.24 3.57 8.23
N TRP A 499 -17.93 3.60 7.95
CA TRP A 499 -17.29 2.77 6.92
C TRP A 499 -17.45 1.26 7.20
N TYR A 500 -17.54 0.85 8.47
CA TYR A 500 -17.77 -0.55 8.85
C TYR A 500 -19.23 -0.85 9.19
N ASN A 501 -20.17 0.07 8.91
CA ASN A 501 -21.58 -0.27 8.95
C ASN A 501 -21.89 -1.13 7.72
N LYS A 502 -21.53 -2.41 7.71
CA LYS A 502 -21.67 -3.26 6.52
C LYS A 502 -22.95 -4.09 6.55
N THR A 503 -23.54 -4.30 5.37
CA THR A 503 -24.68 -5.22 5.19
C THR A 503 -24.14 -6.61 4.87
N LEU A 504 -24.10 -7.46 5.91
CA LEU A 504 -23.36 -8.73 5.88
C LEU A 504 -24.26 -9.97 6.01
N ILE A 505 -25.47 -9.82 6.55
CA ILE A 505 -26.47 -10.91 6.64
C ILE A 505 -27.61 -10.61 5.67
N SER A 506 -27.98 -11.59 4.86
CA SER A 506 -29.03 -11.40 3.85
C SER A 506 -29.82 -12.67 3.55
N ARG A 507 -31.12 -12.51 3.30
CA ARG A 507 -32.06 -13.52 2.80
C ARG A 507 -32.24 -13.44 1.28
N ARG A 508 -31.73 -12.37 0.66
CA ARG A 508 -31.77 -12.11 -0.78
C ARG A 508 -30.40 -11.66 -1.29
N PRO A 509 -30.09 -11.87 -2.58
CA PRO A 509 -28.80 -11.48 -3.13
C PRO A 509 -28.51 -9.99 -2.90
N LEU A 510 -27.29 -9.71 -2.46
CA LEU A 510 -26.72 -8.38 -2.39
C LEU A 510 -25.95 -8.10 -3.68
N ASN A 511 -25.92 -6.83 -4.06
CA ASN A 511 -25.01 -6.34 -5.09
C ASN A 511 -24.06 -5.36 -4.42
N TRP A 512 -23.03 -5.91 -3.76
CA TRP A 512 -22.04 -5.09 -3.09
C TRP A 512 -21.34 -4.14 -4.07
N GLU A 513 -20.92 -2.99 -3.60
CA GLU A 513 -19.93 -2.19 -4.31
C GLU A 513 -18.51 -2.74 -4.07
N ILE A 514 -17.55 -2.24 -4.85
CA ILE A 514 -16.14 -2.59 -4.67
C ILE A 514 -15.69 -2.24 -3.23
N GLY A 515 -15.07 -3.20 -2.54
CA GLY A 515 -14.64 -3.06 -1.15
C GLY A 515 -15.71 -3.40 -0.11
N PHE A 516 -16.91 -3.82 -0.52
CA PHE A 516 -17.95 -4.41 0.36
C PHE A 516 -18.52 -3.49 1.45
N HIS A 517 -18.17 -2.20 1.48
CA HIS A 517 -18.70 -1.22 2.44
C HIS A 517 -20.15 -0.80 2.16
N GLU A 518 -20.55 -0.83 0.89
CA GLU A 518 -21.89 -0.43 0.44
C GLU A 518 -22.53 -1.49 -0.45
N VAL A 519 -23.85 -1.41 -0.59
CA VAL A 519 -24.64 -2.26 -1.48
C VAL A 519 -25.42 -1.34 -2.41
N ARG A 520 -25.27 -1.57 -3.71
CA ARG A 520 -25.91 -0.76 -4.75
C ARG A 520 -27.43 -0.82 -4.62
N ASP A 521 -28.06 0.35 -4.75
CA ASP A 521 -29.53 0.52 -4.73
C ASP A 521 -30.22 -0.01 -3.46
N LEU A 522 -29.47 -0.17 -2.36
CA LEU A 522 -29.99 -0.71 -1.11
C LEU A 522 -29.69 0.21 0.06
N ASN A 523 -30.73 0.81 0.63
CA ASN A 523 -30.64 1.60 1.85
C ASN A 523 -31.29 0.82 3.02
N VAL A 524 -30.45 0.28 3.90
CA VAL A 524 -30.88 -0.52 5.06
C VAL A 524 -30.41 0.21 6.32
N ALA A 525 -31.32 0.45 7.26
CA ALA A 525 -30.99 1.01 8.56
C ALA A 525 -30.07 0.05 9.33
N VAL A 526 -29.17 0.60 10.14
CA VAL A 526 -28.33 -0.21 11.03
C VAL A 526 -29.21 -0.93 12.06
N ASP A 527 -28.88 -2.19 12.32
CA ASP A 527 -29.45 -2.96 13.41
C ASP A 527 -28.65 -2.67 14.69
N HIS A 528 -29.29 -2.06 15.67
CA HIS A 528 -28.65 -1.68 16.93
C HIS A 528 -28.32 -2.86 17.85
N ASP A 529 -28.80 -4.05 17.51
CA ASP A 529 -28.56 -5.27 18.27
C ASP A 529 -27.43 -6.11 17.66
N LEU A 530 -26.78 -5.62 16.60
CA LEU A 530 -25.74 -6.34 15.88
C LEU A 530 -24.52 -5.47 15.58
N MET A 531 -23.38 -5.85 16.15
CA MET A 531 -22.11 -5.15 15.99
C MET A 531 -21.23 -5.90 14.98
N LEU A 532 -20.46 -5.16 14.19
CA LEU A 532 -19.32 -5.67 13.44
C LEU A 532 -18.06 -5.16 14.14
N ILE A 533 -17.22 -6.08 14.60
CA ILE A 533 -15.90 -5.77 15.16
C ILE A 533 -14.85 -6.17 14.12
N HIS A 534 -14.18 -5.18 13.56
CA HIS A 534 -13.11 -5.33 12.61
C HIS A 534 -11.76 -5.42 13.34
N LEU A 535 -10.93 -6.38 12.93
CA LEU A 535 -9.71 -6.80 13.62
C LEU A 535 -8.44 -6.44 12.85
N HIS A 536 -8.52 -5.68 11.77
CA HIS A 536 -7.36 -5.31 10.96
C HIS A 536 -6.22 -4.66 11.78
N LYS A 537 -6.58 -3.85 12.78
CA LYS A 537 -5.65 -3.19 13.71
C LYS A 537 -5.54 -3.95 15.05
N LEU A 538 -5.68 -5.28 15.00
CA LEU A 538 -5.55 -6.18 16.16
C LEU A 538 -4.18 -6.05 16.82
N ASP A 539 -3.13 -5.85 16.05
CA ASP A 539 -1.78 -5.63 16.58
C ASP A 539 -0.99 -4.74 15.65
N PHE A 540 -0.35 -3.70 16.18
CA PHE A 540 0.38 -2.73 15.37
C PHE A 540 1.49 -3.36 14.55
N ASP A 541 2.35 -4.19 15.16
CA ASP A 541 3.51 -4.77 14.50
C ASP A 541 3.08 -5.80 13.44
N MET A 542 2.03 -6.57 13.75
CA MET A 542 1.45 -7.52 12.79
C MET A 542 0.81 -6.79 11.61
N CYS A 543 -0.01 -5.77 11.87
CA CYS A 543 -0.67 -4.97 10.83
C CYS A 543 0.38 -4.28 9.93
N TRP A 544 1.43 -3.73 10.53
CA TRP A 544 2.54 -3.13 9.79
C TRP A 544 3.24 -4.14 8.90
N ARG A 545 3.62 -5.31 9.45
CA ARG A 545 4.26 -6.39 8.70
C ARG A 545 3.40 -6.86 7.53
N THR A 546 2.12 -7.11 7.76
CA THR A 546 1.18 -7.55 6.73
C THR A 546 1.04 -6.48 5.64
N CYS A 547 0.92 -5.20 6.01
CA CYS A 547 0.88 -4.10 5.06
C CYS A 547 2.15 -4.07 4.19
N PHE A 548 3.33 -4.17 4.83
CA PHE A 548 4.62 -4.17 4.17
C PHE A 548 4.80 -5.36 3.20
N GLU A 549 4.39 -6.56 3.60
CA GLU A 549 4.39 -7.75 2.74
C GLU A 549 3.44 -7.59 1.54
N ARG A 550 2.23 -7.06 1.76
CA ARG A 550 1.23 -6.82 0.71
C ARG A 550 1.65 -5.74 -0.29
N ALA A 551 2.43 -4.75 0.15
CA ALA A 551 2.94 -3.70 -0.72
C ALA A 551 3.90 -4.22 -1.81
N ARG A 552 4.53 -5.38 -1.58
CA ARG A 552 5.48 -6.04 -2.50
C ARG A 552 4.80 -6.94 -3.53
N LEU A 553 3.52 -7.25 -3.35
CA LEU A 553 2.78 -8.13 -4.27
C LEU A 553 2.46 -7.42 -5.59
N LYS A 554 2.24 -8.20 -6.65
CA LYS A 554 1.74 -7.67 -7.92
C LYS A 554 0.28 -7.23 -7.76
N TRP A 555 0.02 -5.93 -8.01
CA TRP A 555 -1.31 -5.34 -8.00
C TRP A 555 -1.85 -5.16 -9.42
N PRO A 556 -3.16 -5.37 -9.66
CA PRO A 556 -3.80 -5.02 -10.92
C PRO A 556 -3.67 -3.53 -11.19
N HIS A 557 -3.34 -3.18 -12.42
CA HIS A 557 -3.23 -1.79 -12.85
C HIS A 557 -4.50 -0.99 -12.51
N GLU A 558 -5.69 -1.57 -12.69
CA GLU A 558 -6.96 -0.92 -12.37
C GLU A 558 -7.08 -0.54 -10.88
N ASP A 559 -6.64 -1.42 -9.98
CA ASP A 559 -6.72 -1.17 -8.55
C ASP A 559 -5.70 -0.10 -8.11
N VAL A 560 -4.55 -0.03 -8.77
CA VAL A 560 -3.54 1.01 -8.53
C VAL A 560 -4.05 2.38 -8.99
N ILE A 561 -4.58 2.51 -10.21
CA ILE A 561 -5.04 3.81 -10.75
C ILE A 561 -6.27 4.34 -10.00
N ASN A 562 -7.15 3.45 -9.52
CA ASN A 562 -8.33 3.84 -8.73
C ASN A 562 -8.03 3.95 -7.23
N ASN A 563 -6.76 3.81 -6.83
CA ASN A 563 -6.31 3.86 -5.44
C ASN A 563 -7.06 2.89 -4.51
N ARG A 564 -7.51 1.74 -5.02
CA ARG A 564 -8.22 0.71 -4.23
C ARG A 564 -7.23 -0.05 -3.38
N GLY A 565 -7.55 -0.29 -2.11
CA GLY A 565 -6.64 -1.01 -1.18
C GLY A 565 -5.31 -0.29 -0.92
N TRP A 566 -5.24 1.03 -1.10
CA TRP A 566 -4.02 1.85 -0.95
C TRP A 566 -3.33 1.70 0.39
N GLN A 567 -4.10 1.45 1.45
CA GLN A 567 -3.59 1.21 2.79
C GLN A 567 -2.67 0.00 2.86
N ASN A 568 -2.87 -1.02 2.01
CA ASN A 568 -2.01 -2.20 1.90
C ASN A 568 -0.75 -1.94 1.05
N ARG A 569 -0.54 -0.70 0.61
CA ARG A 569 0.62 -0.26 -0.19
C ARG A 569 1.42 0.84 0.52
N ILE A 570 1.14 1.07 1.80
CA ILE A 570 1.92 2.03 2.59
C ILE A 570 3.23 1.36 2.98
N THR A 571 4.33 1.89 2.45
CA THR A 571 5.67 1.39 2.73
C THR A 571 6.42 2.26 3.74
N ASP A 572 5.96 3.47 4.04
CA ASP A 572 6.61 4.35 5.01
C ASP A 572 5.98 4.20 6.40
N ILE A 573 6.81 3.94 7.43
CA ILE A 573 6.31 3.67 8.79
C ILE A 573 5.63 4.88 9.42
N ASP A 574 6.09 6.09 9.13
CA ASP A 574 5.48 7.32 9.67
C ASP A 574 4.10 7.54 9.03
N ARG A 575 3.98 7.38 7.71
CA ARG A 575 2.68 7.38 7.01
C ARG A 575 1.78 6.24 7.46
N PHE A 576 2.35 5.08 7.79
CA PHE A 576 1.56 3.97 8.33
C PHE A 576 1.03 4.30 9.71
N ARG A 577 1.82 4.93 10.59
CA ARG A 577 1.35 5.43 11.88
C ARG A 577 0.23 6.45 11.72
N ASP A 578 0.37 7.38 10.78
CA ASP A 578 -0.67 8.35 10.44
C ASP A 578 -1.95 7.67 9.95
N TYR A 579 -1.85 6.64 9.10
CA TYR A 579 -2.99 5.81 8.68
C TYR A 579 -3.60 5.03 9.87
N TYR A 580 -2.74 4.41 10.68
CA TYR A 580 -3.13 3.47 11.71
C TYR A 580 -3.90 4.15 12.84
N GLU A 581 -3.49 5.36 13.25
CA GLU A 581 -4.18 6.13 14.30
C GLU A 581 -5.04 7.28 13.77
N GLY A 582 -4.90 7.66 12.51
CA GLY A 582 -5.57 8.84 11.94
C GLY A 582 -6.64 8.55 10.89
N TRP A 583 -6.69 7.34 10.29
CA TRP A 583 -7.67 7.01 9.27
C TRP A 583 -8.72 6.00 9.74
N PRO A 584 -10.02 6.23 9.47
CA PRO A 584 -10.60 7.39 8.77
C PRO A 584 -10.61 8.70 9.58
N ASP A 585 -10.64 9.87 8.96
CA ASP A 585 -10.62 11.13 9.72
C ASP A 585 -11.84 11.28 10.64
N GLY A 586 -11.61 11.84 11.84
CA GLY A 586 -12.69 12.31 12.72
C GLY A 586 -13.39 11.25 13.58
N PHE A 587 -12.79 10.07 13.78
CA PHE A 587 -13.26 9.13 14.82
C PHE A 587 -12.72 9.50 16.21
N GLN A 588 -13.38 8.98 17.23
CA GLN A 588 -12.93 9.07 18.62
C GLN A 588 -12.61 7.66 19.12
N ILE A 589 -11.36 7.44 19.53
CA ILE A 589 -10.96 6.20 20.21
C ILE A 589 -11.61 6.18 21.58
N GLU A 590 -12.30 5.10 21.88
CA GLU A 590 -12.97 4.86 23.16
C GLU A 590 -12.60 3.49 23.73
N GLY A 591 -12.89 3.30 25.02
CA GLY A 591 -12.67 2.03 25.69
C GLY A 591 -13.74 1.01 25.32
N ILE A 592 -13.34 -0.22 25.02
CA ILE A 592 -14.28 -1.33 24.83
C ILE A 592 -15.00 -1.57 26.18
N PRO A 593 -16.35 -1.59 26.19
CA PRO A 593 -17.12 -1.80 27.42
C PRO A 593 -16.70 -3.05 28.20
N GLU A 594 -16.64 -2.92 29.54
CA GLU A 594 -16.14 -3.99 30.42
C GLU A 594 -16.90 -5.30 30.24
N TYR A 595 -18.22 -5.24 30.10
CA TYR A 595 -19.06 -6.42 29.94
C TYR A 595 -18.73 -7.21 28.65
N LEU A 596 -18.25 -6.53 27.61
CA LEU A 596 -17.76 -7.17 26.38
C LEU A 596 -16.35 -7.74 26.58
N ARG A 597 -15.46 -7.01 27.26
CA ARG A 597 -14.08 -7.49 27.53
C ARG A 597 -14.03 -8.72 28.43
N GLN A 598 -14.97 -8.81 29.38
CA GLN A 598 -15.13 -9.96 30.27
C GLN A 598 -15.95 -11.09 29.64
N SER A 599 -16.55 -10.87 28.47
CA SER A 599 -17.25 -11.92 27.76
C SER A 599 -16.25 -12.90 27.14
N ASN A 600 -16.61 -14.18 27.09
CA ASN A 600 -15.85 -15.18 26.34
C ASN A 600 -16.15 -15.11 24.83
N ALA A 601 -16.57 -13.94 24.30
CA ALA A 601 -17.10 -13.81 22.94
C ALA A 601 -16.10 -14.31 21.89
N PHE A 602 -14.85 -13.83 21.86
CA PHE A 602 -13.78 -14.37 21.01
C PHE A 602 -12.38 -13.91 21.44
#